data_AF-A0A8J3MEM6-F1
#
_entry.id   AF-A0A8J3MEM6-F1
#
_cell.length_a   1.000
_cell.length_b   1.000
_cell.length_c   1.000
_cell.angle_alpha   90.00
_cell.angle_beta   90.00
_cell.angle_gamma   90.00
#
_symmetry.space_group_name_H-M   'P 1'
#
loop_
_entity.id
_entity.type
_entity.pdbx_description
1 polymer ?
#
loop_
_entity_poly.entity_id
_entity_poly.type
_entity_poly.pdbx_seq_one_letter_code
_entity_poly.pdbx_strand_id
1 'polypeptide(L)'
;MFCHPEAAPLIASEPYGEDVWVSPAALENFRQKYVTKKRLPLIMGARPLAIEKLLRECGVKPIWDPREFGAAIYERADLPKV
;
A
#
# COMPACT_ATOMS: atom_id res chain seq x y z
N MET A 1 2.64 -36.26 45.54
CA MET A 1 3.49 -36.01 44.37
C MET A 1 2.57 -35.80 43.18
N PHE A 2 2.45 -34.58 42.66
CA PHE A 2 1.66 -34.29 41.46
C PHE A 2 2.64 -34.09 40.31
N CYS A 3 2.84 -35.13 39.49
CA CYS A 3 3.53 -34.99 38.22
C CYS A 3 2.54 -34.36 37.24
N HIS A 4 2.74 -33.08 36.92
CA HIS A 4 2.08 -32.48 35.78
C HIS A 4 2.74 -33.05 34.52
N PRO A 5 2.00 -33.70 33.59
CA PRO A 5 2.55 -33.96 32.27
C PRO A 5 2.78 -32.59 31.61
N GLU A 6 4.02 -32.36 31.19
CA GLU A 6 4.42 -31.18 30.41
C GLU A 6 3.59 -31.17 29.12
N ALA A 7 2.48 -30.43 29.15
CA ALA A 7 1.58 -30.31 28.02
C ALA A 7 2.30 -29.47 26.96
N ALA A 8 2.62 -30.10 25.83
CA ALA A 8 3.10 -29.39 24.65
C ALA A 8 2.14 -28.22 24.33
N PRO A 9 2.65 -27.06 23.89
CA PRO A 9 1.83 -25.89 23.66
C PRO A 9 0.71 -26.20 22.65
N LEU A 10 -0.53 -25.87 23.01
CA LEU A 10 -1.74 -26.11 22.19
C LEU A 10 -1.74 -25.35 20.86
N ILE A 11 -0.85 -24.38 20.70
CA ILE A 11 -0.66 -23.61 19.47
C ILE A 11 0.76 -23.89 19.00
N ALA A 12 0.91 -24.76 18.01
CA ALA A 12 2.10 -24.79 17.19
C ALA A 12 2.03 -23.56 16.28
N SER A 13 2.81 -22.52 16.59
CA SER A 13 3.07 -21.47 15.61
C SER A 13 3.82 -22.13 14.46
N GLU A 14 3.18 -22.26 13.30
CA GLU A 14 3.92 -22.46 12.06
C GLU A 14 5.02 -21.41 12.01
N PRO A 15 6.25 -21.73 11.55
CA PRO A 15 7.26 -20.71 11.37
C PRO A 15 6.70 -19.72 10.36
N TYR A 16 6.19 -18.60 10.87
CA TYR A 16 5.81 -17.45 10.07
C TYR A 16 7.02 -17.21 9.17
N GLY A 17 6.85 -17.47 7.86
CA GLY A 17 7.90 -17.24 6.88
C GLY A 17 8.44 -15.85 7.14
N GLU A 18 9.78 -15.74 7.22
CA GLU A 18 10.54 -14.54 7.60
C GLU A 18 9.68 -13.29 7.50
N ASP A 19 9.27 -12.69 8.63
CA ASP A 19 8.51 -11.44 8.62
C ASP A 19 9.17 -10.47 7.65
N VAL A 20 8.60 -10.32 6.45
CA VAL A 20 9.22 -9.53 5.37
C VAL A 20 8.96 -8.08 5.72
N TRP A 21 9.77 -7.55 6.62
CA TRP A 21 9.77 -6.14 6.96
C TRP A 21 10.17 -5.35 5.72
N VAL A 22 9.29 -4.47 5.26
CA VAL A 22 9.60 -3.57 4.15
C VAL A 22 10.77 -2.68 4.55
N SER A 23 11.91 -2.84 3.88
CA SER A 23 13.10 -2.04 4.18
C SER A 23 12.83 -0.55 3.91
N PRO A 24 13.44 0.38 4.67
CA PRO A 24 13.27 1.81 4.46
C PRO A 24 13.59 2.24 3.02
N ALA A 25 14.61 1.65 2.40
CA ALA A 25 14.98 1.91 1.01
C ALA A 25 13.89 1.47 0.02
N ALA A 26 13.25 0.32 0.26
CA ALA A 26 12.12 -0.13 -0.57
C ALA A 26 10.94 0.83 -0.45
N LEU A 27 10.66 1.32 0.75
CA LEU A 27 9.61 2.32 0.99
C LEU A 27 9.93 3.67 0.33
N GLU A 28 11.19 4.09 0.34
CA GLU A 28 11.63 5.31 -0.34
C GLU A 28 11.50 5.19 -1.86
N ASN A 29 11.98 4.08 -2.44
CA ASN A 29 11.82 3.77 -3.86
C ASN A 29 10.33 3.77 -4.27
N PHE A 30 9.47 3.19 -3.44
CA PHE A 30 8.02 3.24 -3.65
C PHE A 30 7.50 4.68 -3.67
N ARG A 31 7.91 5.52 -2.71
CA ARG A 31 7.49 6.94 -2.63
C ARG A 31 8.00 7.78 -3.80
N GLN A 32 9.13 7.42 -4.41
CA GLN A 32 9.69 8.11 -5.57
C GLN A 32 8.92 7.79 -6.85
N LYS A 33 8.43 6.55 -7.00
CA LYS A 33 7.74 6.08 -8.21
C LYS A 33 6.22 6.23 -8.13
N TYR A 34 5.63 6.06 -6.96
CA TYR A 34 4.20 5.93 -6.79
C TYR A 34 3.60 6.99 -5.86
N VAL A 35 2.31 7.21 -6.03
CA VAL A 35 1.49 8.07 -5.16
C VAL A 35 0.17 7.38 -4.83
N THR A 36 -0.26 7.50 -3.58
CA THR A 36 -1.59 7.04 -3.16
C THR A 36 -2.62 8.12 -3.41
N LYS A 37 -3.87 7.74 -3.68
CA LYS A 37 -5.00 8.69 -3.87
C LYS A 37 -5.07 9.77 -2.79
N LYS A 38 -4.82 9.40 -1.52
CA LYS A 38 -4.83 10.33 -0.38
C LYS A 38 -3.77 11.44 -0.48
N ARG A 39 -2.63 11.20 -1.13
CA ARG A 39 -1.56 12.18 -1.31
C ARG A 39 -1.71 13.05 -2.55
N LEU A 40 -2.56 12.67 -3.51
CA LEU A 40 -2.75 13.44 -4.74
C LEU A 40 -3.11 14.92 -4.50
N PRO A 41 -4.01 15.29 -3.57
CA PRO A 41 -4.33 16.70 -3.31
C PRO A 41 -3.12 17.54 -2.91
N LEU A 42 -2.19 16.95 -2.16
CA LEU A 42 -0.98 17.62 -1.71
C LEU A 42 0.05 17.77 -2.85
N ILE A 43 0.16 16.77 -3.72
CA ILE A 43 1.13 16.80 -4.83
C ILE A 43 0.65 17.68 -5.98
N MET A 44 -0.65 17.65 -6.28
CA MET A 44 -1.24 18.37 -7.41
C MET A 44 -1.84 19.73 -7.01
N GLY A 45 -1.79 20.11 -5.73
CA GLY A 45 -2.31 21.39 -5.25
C GLY A 45 -3.80 21.64 -5.53
N ALA A 46 -4.57 20.57 -5.74
CA ALA A 46 -5.95 20.64 -6.23
C ALA A 46 -6.94 19.89 -5.35
N ARG A 47 -8.23 20.26 -5.45
CA ARG A 47 -9.30 19.58 -4.70
C ARG A 47 -9.48 18.15 -5.19
N PRO A 48 -9.81 17.19 -4.31
CA PRO A 48 -9.99 15.78 -4.68
C PRO A 48 -10.90 15.56 -5.90
N LEU A 49 -12.05 16.23 -5.95
CA LEU A 49 -12.98 16.12 -7.08
C LEU A 49 -12.39 16.59 -8.41
N ALA A 50 -11.59 17.67 -8.39
CA ALA A 50 -10.93 18.18 -9.58
C ALA A 50 -9.86 17.21 -10.07
N ILE A 51 -9.12 16.60 -9.15
CA ILE A 51 -8.12 15.57 -9.45
C ILE A 51 -8.79 14.33 -10.05
N GLU A 52 -9.88 13.84 -9.46
CA GLU A 52 -10.60 12.67 -10.00
C GLU A 52 -11.15 12.93 -11.41
N LYS A 53 -11.63 14.15 -11.66
CA LYS A 53 -12.07 14.56 -12.99
C LYS A 53 -10.88 14.56 -13.97
N LEU A 54 -9.77 15.22 -13.60
CA LEU A 54 -8.57 15.32 -14.43
C LEU A 54 -7.97 13.94 -14.75
N LEU A 55 -7.84 13.05 -13.76
CA LEU A 55 -7.36 11.69 -13.98
C LEU A 55 -8.26 10.92 -14.95
N ARG A 56 -9.59 11.08 -14.84
CA ARG A 56 -10.54 10.45 -15.76
C ARG A 56 -10.42 11.01 -17.18
N GLU A 57 -10.29 12.33 -17.32
CA GLU A 57 -10.14 13.02 -18.61
C GLU A 57 -8.83 12.61 -19.30
N CYS A 58 -7.75 12.44 -18.54
CA CYS A 58 -6.47 11.95 -19.06
C CYS A 58 -6.41 10.42 -19.20
N GLY A 59 -7.46 9.69 -18.83
CA GLY A 59 -7.48 8.22 -18.89
C GLY A 59 -6.55 7.52 -17.91
N VAL A 60 -6.06 8.21 -16.89
CA VAL A 60 -5.12 7.68 -15.90
C VAL A 60 -5.85 6.76 -14.92
N LYS A 61 -5.40 5.51 -14.85
CA LYS A 61 -5.95 4.48 -13.97
C LYS A 61 -4.94 4.12 -12.87
N PRO A 62 -5.41 3.67 -11.70
CA PRO A 62 -4.51 3.11 -10.71
C PRO A 62 -3.84 1.85 -11.27
N ILE A 63 -2.59 1.61 -10.86
CA ILE A 63 -1.78 0.48 -11.34
C ILE A 63 -2.24 -0.87 -10.75
N TRP A 64 -2.98 -0.83 -9.64
CA TRP A 64 -3.63 -1.99 -9.03
C TRP A 64 -5.12 -1.76 -8.87
N ASP A 65 -5.89 -2.84 -8.86
CA ASP A 65 -7.31 -2.76 -8.55
C ASP A 65 -7.49 -2.31 -7.08
N PRO A 66 -8.16 -1.17 -6.85
CA PRO A 66 -8.28 -0.63 -5.51
C PRO A 66 -9.22 -1.45 -4.61
N ARG A 67 -10.06 -2.34 -5.16
CA ARG A 67 -10.91 -3.24 -4.37
C ARG A 67 -10.10 -4.41 -3.81
N GLU A 68 -9.13 -4.89 -4.57
CA GLU A 68 -8.24 -5.97 -4.14
C GLU A 68 -7.14 -5.47 -3.20
N PHE A 69 -6.53 -4.32 -3.51
CA PHE A 69 -5.41 -3.79 -2.73
C PHE A 69 -5.84 -2.91 -1.54
N GLY A 70 -7.10 -2.44 -1.52
CA GLY A 70 -7.62 -1.53 -0.50
C GLY A 70 -7.13 -0.07 -0.64
N ALA A 71 -6.30 0.23 -1.64
CA ALA A 71 -5.85 1.58 -1.95
C ALA A 71 -5.61 1.78 -3.45
N ALA A 72 -6.04 2.93 -3.97
CA ALA A 72 -5.67 3.37 -5.30
C ALA A 72 -4.26 3.97 -5.30
N ILE A 73 -3.36 3.35 -6.05
CA ILE A 73 -1.97 3.77 -6.26
C ILE A 73 -1.81 4.15 -7.73
N TYR A 74 -1.14 5.27 -7.97
CA TYR A 74 -0.86 5.78 -9.30
C TYR A 74 0.65 5.90 -9.46
N GLU A 75 1.13 5.67 -10.69
CA GLU A 75 2.52 5.99 -11.02
C GLU A 75 2.66 7.49 -11.22
N ARG A 76 3.72 8.08 -10.67
CA ARG A 76 3.96 9.52 -10.76
C ARG A 76 4.23 9.98 -12.19
N ALA A 77 4.79 9.12 -13.03
CA ALA A 77 5.06 9.42 -14.43
C ALA A 77 3.78 9.59 -15.26
N ASP A 78 2.70 8.88 -14.89
CA ASP A 78 1.40 8.97 -15.55
C ASP A 78 0.53 10.13 -15.05
N LEU A 79 0.95 10.83 -13.98
CA LEU A 79 0.17 11.94 -13.47
C LEU A 79 0.22 13.13 -14.44
N PRO A 80 -0.94 13.76 -14.73
CA PRO A 80 -0.98 14.96 -15.53
C PRO A 80 -0.27 16.09 -14.80
N LYS A 81 0.57 16.82 -15.55
CA LYS A 81 1.22 18.03 -15.05
C LYS A 81 0.16 19.13 -14.98
N VAL A 82 -0.09 19.61 -13.77
CA VAL A 82 -0.93 20.78 -13.48
C VAL A 82 -0.10 22.06 -13.56
#